data_AF-A0A553F3S4-F1
#
_entry.id   AF-A0A553F3S4-F1
#
_cell.length_a   1.000
_cell.length_b   1.000
_cell.length_c   1.000
_cell.angle_alpha   90.00
_cell.angle_beta   90.00
_cell.angle_gamma   90.00
#
_symmetry.space_group_name_H-M   'P 1'
#
loop_
_entity.id
_entity.type
_entity.pdbx_description
1 polymer ?
#
loop_
_entity_poly.entity_id
_entity_poly.type
_entity_poly.pdbx_seq_one_letter_code
_entity_poly.pdbx_strand_id
1 'polypeptide(L)'
;MFKIIKNFNLFLIKNIFLLALIGFLLTSCQTKKQESKLELQYTQNDKGWYTRKSGITKYLIEIAEGDPKVAIDHANKQDTDAEACFVKALAFAKTGNADSAMNQVEKSLDLGLSIDRYQAPLEILVSLNKFPGFGNFIKKNGQPIVHGPIVGHTTSGTAKFWLRTFQASKAQIVLSENKTFDKEFFSEEVQTNRSSEFTAKPNAEGLRANTTYFYKIKIDGKTQNKVYEFRTQPAEGQVNEFAVAFGGGAAYVPWHSYMWNTLDSHNLNAMLLLGDNVYIDYPEYPDIQRYCYYRRQSKPEFRDFSSRTPILSIWDDHDFGDNDEFGGKEIDTPKWKRPVYEVFRNQFANPYYGGGDKNPGVWYDFQIADVDFFMLDCRYYREPSSADGNIANPQMLGPVQLNWLKEKLLASKGTFKVIVSSVPWAYGAKSGMAGRFDTWRGYKKERKEIFDFLAENKIEGVVLLSADRHRSDLWKIERENGYPLYELESSKLVNTHTHVCIDDPERILCYNEKCSFGKLIFNTKLSDPTLHYEIWSIDNEKVEEYTIKLSELKH
;
A
#
# COMPACT_ATOMS: atom_id res chain seq x y z
N MET A 1 -58.29 56.89 -8.51
CA MET A 1 -57.37 56.82 -7.35
C MET A 1 -58.24 56.65 -6.11
N PHE A 2 -58.34 55.54 -5.38
CA PHE A 2 -57.45 54.43 -5.08
C PHE A 2 -58.29 53.17 -4.86
N LYS A 3 -57.92 52.04 -5.48
CA LYS A 3 -58.20 50.69 -4.96
C LYS A 3 -57.32 49.66 -5.67
N ILE A 4 -56.01 49.88 -5.56
CA ILE A 4 -55.00 48.82 -5.60
C ILE A 4 -54.85 48.36 -4.14
N ILE A 5 -54.42 47.10 -3.93
CA ILE A 5 -54.25 46.40 -2.64
C ILE A 5 -55.49 45.59 -2.23
N LYS A 6 -55.63 44.38 -2.82
CA LYS A 6 -56.10 43.22 -2.04
C LYS A 6 -55.82 41.85 -2.66
N ASN A 7 -55.43 41.74 -3.93
CA ASN A 7 -55.27 40.42 -4.57
C ASN A 7 -53.84 39.95 -4.84
N PHE A 8 -52.80 40.72 -4.47
CA PHE A 8 -51.41 40.28 -4.68
C PHE A 8 -50.83 39.42 -3.54
N ASN A 9 -51.48 39.36 -2.38
CA ASN A 9 -50.95 38.64 -1.22
C ASN A 9 -51.36 37.16 -1.12
N LEU A 10 -52.41 36.70 -1.81
CA LEU A 10 -52.78 35.28 -1.73
C LEU A 10 -51.99 34.37 -2.68
N PHE A 11 -51.50 34.91 -3.81
CA PHE A 11 -50.77 34.11 -4.80
C PHE A 11 -49.30 33.90 -4.41
N LEU A 12 -48.66 34.92 -3.79
CA LEU A 12 -47.30 34.79 -3.28
C LEU A 12 -47.24 33.87 -2.05
N ILE A 13 -48.22 33.95 -1.15
CA ILE A 13 -48.24 33.11 0.07
C ILE A 13 -48.53 31.65 -0.26
N LYS A 14 -49.39 31.35 -1.26
CA LYS A 14 -49.62 29.96 -1.71
C LYS A 14 -48.40 29.33 -2.39
N ASN A 15 -47.61 30.10 -3.15
CA ASN A 15 -46.40 29.58 -3.78
C ASN A 15 -45.23 29.44 -2.79
N ILE A 16 -45.13 30.30 -1.78
CA ILE A 16 -44.15 30.15 -0.70
C ILE A 16 -44.48 28.93 0.17
N PHE A 17 -45.76 28.65 0.46
CA PHE A 17 -46.15 27.43 1.16
C PHE A 17 -45.95 26.16 0.32
N LEU A 18 -46.14 26.21 -1.01
CA LEU A 18 -45.89 25.06 -1.88
C LEU A 18 -44.38 24.77 -2.06
N LEU A 19 -43.55 25.81 -2.15
CA LEU A 19 -42.09 25.68 -2.15
C LEU A 19 -41.54 25.25 -0.78
N ALA A 20 -42.16 25.68 0.32
CA ALA A 20 -41.81 25.21 1.65
C ALA A 20 -42.26 23.75 1.88
N LEU A 21 -43.40 23.31 1.34
CA LEU A 21 -43.85 21.91 1.44
C LEU A 21 -43.04 20.96 0.55
N ILE A 22 -42.63 21.39 -0.65
CA ILE A 22 -41.72 20.63 -1.52
C ILE A 22 -40.31 20.63 -0.92
N GLY A 23 -39.88 21.73 -0.30
CA GLY A 23 -38.65 21.79 0.50
C GLY A 23 -38.70 20.86 1.72
N PHE A 24 -39.83 20.76 2.43
CA PHE A 24 -40.01 19.85 3.57
C PHE A 24 -40.13 18.38 3.15
N LEU A 25 -40.78 18.08 2.02
CA LEU A 25 -40.87 16.71 1.48
C LEU A 25 -39.55 16.24 0.85
N LEU A 26 -38.71 17.16 0.34
CA LEU A 26 -37.35 16.83 -0.14
C LEU A 26 -36.32 16.77 1.00
N THR A 27 -36.53 17.49 2.11
CA THR A 27 -35.68 17.39 3.32
C THR A 27 -36.10 16.28 4.28
N SER A 28 -37.34 15.77 4.20
CA SER A 28 -37.81 14.63 5.01
C SER A 28 -37.78 13.28 4.29
N CYS A 29 -37.25 13.21 3.06
CA CYS A 29 -37.12 11.96 2.31
C CYS A 29 -35.66 11.55 2.01
N GLN A 30 -34.69 12.24 2.63
CA GLN A 30 -33.25 11.90 2.59
C GLN A 30 -32.67 11.43 3.93
N THR A 31 -33.51 11.05 4.90
CA THR A 31 -33.02 10.42 6.13
C THR A 31 -33.04 8.90 6.01
N LYS A 32 -31.83 8.37 5.80
CA LYS A 32 -31.38 7.02 6.20
C LYS A 32 -32.24 5.85 5.73
N LYS A 33 -32.04 5.46 4.47
CA LYS A 33 -31.87 4.03 4.20
C LYS A 33 -30.45 3.66 4.63
N GLN A 34 -30.28 3.57 5.95
CA GLN A 34 -29.15 2.91 6.55
C GLN A 34 -29.38 1.43 6.25
N GLU A 35 -28.90 0.97 5.10
CA GLU A 35 -28.55 -0.44 4.99
C GLU A 35 -27.52 -0.67 6.09
N SER A 36 -27.98 -1.25 7.20
CA SER A 36 -27.12 -1.74 8.25
C SER A 36 -26.30 -2.87 7.65
N LYS A 37 -25.23 -2.55 6.92
CA LYS A 37 -24.06 -3.41 6.92
C LYS A 37 -23.69 -3.52 8.38
N LEU A 38 -23.75 -4.72 8.94
CA LEU A 38 -23.10 -5.00 10.21
C LEU A 38 -21.67 -4.48 10.07
N GLU A 39 -21.34 -3.39 10.75
CA GLU A 39 -19.95 -3.03 11.00
C GLU A 39 -19.33 -4.24 11.68
N LEU A 40 -18.22 -4.72 11.14
CA LEU A 40 -17.45 -5.80 11.75
C LEU A 40 -17.25 -5.43 13.24
N GLN A 41 -17.87 -6.18 14.15
CA GLN A 41 -17.74 -5.99 15.59
C GLN A 41 -16.35 -6.44 16.02
N TYR A 42 -15.33 -5.65 15.68
CA TYR A 42 -14.04 -5.71 16.31
C TYR A 42 -14.05 -4.71 17.45
N THR A 43 -14.04 -5.19 18.68
CA THR A 43 -13.88 -4.29 19.83
C THR A 43 -12.46 -3.71 19.78
N GLN A 44 -12.33 -2.39 19.64
CA GLN A 44 -11.07 -1.62 19.62
C GLN A 44 -10.12 -1.91 20.81
N ASN A 45 -10.61 -2.58 21.86
CA ASN A 45 -9.87 -2.89 23.09
C ASN A 45 -9.30 -4.31 23.18
N ASP A 46 -9.28 -5.06 22.08
CA ASP A 46 -8.87 -6.45 22.15
C ASP A 46 -7.34 -6.62 22.15
N LYS A 47 -6.75 -6.59 23.35
CA LYS A 47 -5.31 -6.80 23.61
C LYS A 47 -4.76 -8.12 23.03
N GLY A 48 -5.62 -9.08 22.68
CA GLY A 48 -5.23 -10.35 22.06
C GLY A 48 -5.17 -10.33 20.53
N TRP A 49 -5.46 -9.21 19.85
CA TRP A 49 -5.57 -9.17 18.38
C TRP A 49 -4.30 -9.63 17.67
N TYR A 50 -3.12 -9.21 18.13
CA TYR A 50 -1.85 -9.68 17.56
C TYR A 50 -1.67 -11.19 17.69
N THR A 51 -1.92 -11.72 18.88
CA THR A 51 -1.85 -13.15 19.16
C THR A 51 -2.86 -13.95 18.33
N ARG A 52 -4.01 -13.35 18.00
CA ARG A 52 -5.01 -13.96 17.10
C ARG A 52 -4.66 -13.82 15.61
N LYS A 53 -4.04 -12.72 15.19
CA LYS A 53 -3.59 -12.48 13.81
C LYS A 53 -2.50 -13.48 13.41
N SER A 54 -1.48 -13.67 14.26
CA SER A 54 -0.47 -14.72 14.07
C SER A 54 -1.08 -16.12 14.17
N GLY A 55 -2.16 -16.26 14.94
CA GLY A 55 -2.98 -17.47 14.99
C GLY A 55 -3.57 -17.84 13.63
N ILE A 56 -4.16 -16.90 12.87
CA ILE A 56 -4.85 -17.24 11.62
C ILE A 56 -3.88 -17.79 10.56
N THR A 57 -2.76 -17.13 10.30
CA THR A 57 -1.77 -17.62 9.33
C THR A 57 -1.23 -18.99 9.73
N LYS A 58 -0.96 -19.20 11.02
CA LYS A 58 -0.63 -20.51 11.58
C LYS A 58 -1.73 -21.56 11.37
N TYR A 59 -3.01 -21.24 11.60
CA TYR A 59 -4.13 -22.17 11.39
C TYR A 59 -4.29 -22.55 9.92
N LEU A 60 -4.05 -21.62 8.99
CA LEU A 60 -4.06 -21.93 7.56
C LEU A 60 -2.93 -22.90 7.19
N ILE A 61 -1.75 -22.76 7.80
CA ILE A 61 -0.65 -23.72 7.66
C ILE A 61 -1.06 -25.09 8.20
N GLU A 62 -1.61 -25.17 9.41
CA GLU A 62 -2.09 -26.44 10.00
C GLU A 62 -3.14 -27.15 9.12
N ILE A 63 -4.08 -26.39 8.53
CA ILE A 63 -5.06 -26.93 7.56
C ILE A 63 -4.38 -27.44 6.28
N ALA A 64 -3.38 -26.70 5.78
CA ALA A 64 -2.63 -27.09 4.59
C ALA A 64 -1.87 -28.41 4.83
N GLU A 65 -1.19 -28.52 5.97
CA GLU A 65 -0.38 -29.67 6.40
C GLU A 65 -1.20 -30.88 6.83
N GLY A 66 -2.52 -30.73 7.04
CA GLY A 66 -3.46 -31.83 7.18
C GLY A 66 -3.96 -32.10 8.59
N ASP A 67 -3.77 -31.18 9.53
CA ASP A 67 -4.39 -31.22 10.87
C ASP A 67 -5.44 -30.10 11.03
N PRO A 68 -6.62 -30.21 10.38
CA PRO A 68 -7.67 -29.21 10.49
C PRO A 68 -8.35 -29.19 11.87
N LYS A 69 -8.12 -30.18 12.74
CA LYS A 69 -8.81 -30.28 14.04
C LYS A 69 -8.33 -29.19 15.00
N VAL A 70 -7.03 -28.96 15.07
CA VAL A 70 -6.44 -27.89 15.89
C VAL A 70 -6.98 -26.52 15.46
N ALA A 71 -7.09 -26.29 14.14
CA ALA A 71 -7.67 -25.06 13.59
C ALA A 71 -9.16 -24.90 13.97
N ILE A 72 -9.96 -25.97 13.90
CA ILE A 72 -11.39 -25.96 14.29
C ILE A 72 -11.56 -25.65 15.78
N ASP A 73 -10.80 -26.33 16.65
CA ASP A 73 -10.90 -26.17 18.10
C ASP A 73 -10.55 -24.73 18.54
N HIS A 74 -9.57 -24.12 17.88
CA HIS A 74 -9.22 -22.71 18.12
C HIS A 74 -10.27 -21.76 17.57
N ALA A 75 -10.72 -21.94 16.33
CA ALA A 75 -11.68 -21.05 15.69
C ALA A 75 -13.07 -21.10 16.37
N ASN A 76 -13.45 -22.22 16.98
CA ASN A 76 -14.67 -22.33 17.79
C ASN A 76 -14.71 -21.36 18.98
N LYS A 77 -13.56 -20.90 19.47
CA LYS A 77 -13.49 -19.90 20.56
C LYS A 77 -13.86 -18.49 20.09
N GLN A 78 -14.04 -18.27 18.78
CA GLN A 78 -14.17 -16.95 18.15
C GLN A 78 -15.23 -16.93 17.04
N ASP A 79 -16.34 -17.67 17.24
CA ASP A 79 -17.34 -17.94 16.20
C ASP A 79 -18.19 -16.72 15.76
N THR A 80 -17.84 -15.51 16.21
CA THR A 80 -18.42 -14.22 15.79
C THR A 80 -17.48 -13.42 14.89
N ASP A 81 -16.26 -13.89 14.65
CA ASP A 81 -15.29 -13.22 13.77
C ASP A 81 -15.34 -13.80 12.35
N ALA A 82 -15.38 -12.90 11.36
CA ALA A 82 -15.49 -13.28 9.95
C ALA A 82 -14.28 -14.08 9.46
N GLU A 83 -13.08 -13.80 9.96
CA GLU A 83 -11.87 -14.55 9.60
C GLU A 83 -11.84 -15.94 10.27
N ALA A 84 -12.31 -16.05 11.52
CA ALA A 84 -12.48 -17.34 12.17
C ALA A 84 -13.48 -18.23 11.42
N CYS A 85 -14.62 -17.69 10.96
CA CYS A 85 -15.56 -18.41 10.10
C CYS A 85 -14.90 -18.82 8.77
N PHE A 86 -14.09 -17.95 8.15
CA PHE A 86 -13.32 -18.30 6.95
C PHE A 86 -12.38 -19.50 7.19
N VAL A 87 -11.61 -19.49 8.28
CA VAL A 87 -10.73 -20.60 8.66
C VAL A 87 -11.52 -21.89 8.90
N LYS A 88 -12.68 -21.81 9.59
CA LYS A 88 -13.56 -22.98 9.79
C LYS A 88 -14.12 -23.54 8.50
N ALA A 89 -14.52 -22.68 7.56
CA ALA A 89 -14.98 -23.11 6.25
C ALA A 89 -13.91 -23.95 5.54
N LEU A 90 -12.65 -23.50 5.55
CA LEU A 90 -11.53 -24.22 4.98
C LEU A 90 -11.24 -25.54 5.71
N ALA A 91 -11.27 -25.54 7.04
CA ALA A 91 -11.00 -26.72 7.84
C ALA A 91 -12.09 -27.81 7.67
N PHE A 92 -13.37 -27.42 7.66
CA PHE A 92 -14.47 -28.34 7.35
C PHE A 92 -14.39 -28.86 5.92
N ALA A 93 -13.99 -28.02 4.96
CA ALA A 93 -13.79 -28.48 3.59
C ALA A 93 -12.66 -29.50 3.48
N LYS A 94 -11.55 -29.30 4.19
CA LYS A 94 -10.42 -30.24 4.24
C LYS A 94 -10.84 -31.62 4.80
N THR A 95 -11.79 -31.65 5.73
CA THR A 95 -12.34 -32.90 6.31
C THR A 95 -13.51 -33.51 5.52
N GLY A 96 -13.93 -32.88 4.42
CA GLY A 96 -15.03 -33.36 3.59
C GLY A 96 -16.43 -33.04 4.11
N ASN A 97 -16.56 -32.23 5.16
CA ASN A 97 -17.85 -31.83 5.73
C ASN A 97 -18.43 -30.63 4.97
N ALA A 98 -19.05 -30.90 3.82
CA ALA A 98 -19.55 -29.87 2.89
C ALA A 98 -20.58 -28.93 3.52
N ASP A 99 -21.55 -29.45 4.27
CA ASP A 99 -22.63 -28.63 4.86
C ASP A 99 -22.08 -27.66 5.92
N SER A 100 -21.18 -28.15 6.78
CA SER A 100 -20.56 -27.28 7.80
C SER A 100 -19.63 -26.26 7.15
N ALA A 101 -18.92 -26.65 6.09
CA ALA A 101 -18.08 -25.72 5.33
C ALA A 101 -18.93 -24.59 4.72
N MET A 102 -20.02 -24.93 4.02
CA MET A 102 -20.91 -23.95 3.39
C MET A 102 -21.61 -23.03 4.39
N ASN A 103 -22.07 -23.56 5.53
CA ASN A 103 -22.63 -22.74 6.60
C ASN A 103 -21.63 -21.68 7.09
N GLN A 104 -20.35 -22.06 7.25
CA GLN A 104 -19.30 -21.12 7.64
C GLN A 104 -18.95 -20.11 6.54
N VAL A 105 -19.03 -20.50 5.26
CA VAL A 105 -18.91 -19.57 4.12
C VAL A 105 -20.00 -18.50 4.23
N GLU A 106 -21.26 -18.89 4.28
CA GLU A 106 -22.40 -17.96 4.36
C GLU A 106 -22.30 -17.06 5.59
N LYS A 107 -22.02 -17.64 6.76
CA LYS A 107 -21.84 -16.89 8.01
C LYS A 107 -20.72 -15.86 7.93
N SER A 108 -19.57 -16.19 7.32
CA SER A 108 -18.47 -15.23 7.20
C SER A 108 -18.84 -14.03 6.32
N LEU A 109 -19.64 -14.25 5.26
CA LEU A 109 -20.11 -13.21 4.35
C LEU A 109 -21.14 -12.32 5.04
N ASP A 110 -22.05 -12.90 5.83
CA ASP A 110 -23.01 -12.17 6.66
C ASP A 110 -22.31 -11.29 7.71
N LEU A 111 -21.15 -11.73 8.21
CA LEU A 111 -20.26 -10.95 9.08
C LEU A 111 -19.42 -9.91 8.33
N GLY A 112 -19.59 -9.77 7.02
CA GLY A 112 -18.95 -8.72 6.21
C GLY A 112 -17.65 -9.12 5.51
N LEU A 113 -17.29 -10.40 5.47
CA LEU A 113 -16.18 -10.87 4.63
C LEU A 113 -16.53 -10.67 3.14
N SER A 114 -15.58 -10.18 2.34
CA SER A 114 -15.81 -10.07 0.89
C SER A 114 -15.83 -11.45 0.22
N ILE A 115 -16.72 -11.66 -0.74
CA ILE A 115 -16.73 -12.86 -1.58
C ILE A 115 -15.42 -13.05 -2.37
N ASP A 116 -14.67 -11.97 -2.63
CA ASP A 116 -13.35 -12.00 -3.26
C ASP A 116 -12.40 -12.96 -2.52
N ARG A 117 -12.58 -13.11 -1.20
CA ARG A 117 -11.79 -14.00 -0.33
C ARG A 117 -11.97 -15.48 -0.65
N TYR A 118 -13.09 -15.84 -1.28
CA TYR A 118 -13.42 -17.18 -1.76
C TYR A 118 -13.19 -17.37 -3.26
N GLN A 119 -13.01 -16.27 -4.01
CA GLN A 119 -12.69 -16.29 -5.44
C GLN A 119 -11.20 -16.21 -5.74
N ALA A 120 -10.40 -15.73 -4.79
CA ALA A 120 -8.97 -15.57 -4.96
C ALA A 120 -8.26 -16.91 -5.25
N PRO A 121 -7.18 -16.92 -6.05
CA PRO A 121 -6.48 -18.14 -6.44
C PRO A 121 -5.55 -18.62 -5.32
N LEU A 122 -6.12 -19.10 -4.22
CA LEU A 122 -5.39 -19.74 -3.13
C LEU A 122 -5.51 -21.26 -3.23
N GLU A 123 -4.40 -21.98 -3.05
CA GLU A 123 -4.38 -23.44 -3.07
C GLU A 123 -5.20 -24.02 -1.91
N ILE A 124 -5.26 -23.33 -0.76
CA ILE A 124 -6.08 -23.76 0.38
C ILE A 124 -7.59 -23.79 0.07
N LEU A 125 -8.06 -23.04 -0.93
CA LEU A 125 -9.47 -23.04 -1.36
C LEU A 125 -9.84 -24.26 -2.23
N VAL A 126 -8.87 -25.03 -2.71
CA VAL A 126 -9.12 -26.20 -3.60
C VAL A 126 -10.08 -27.21 -2.96
N SER A 127 -10.03 -27.41 -1.65
CA SER A 127 -10.95 -28.32 -0.96
C SER A 127 -12.40 -27.87 -1.02
N LEU A 128 -12.68 -26.56 -0.89
CA LEU A 128 -14.02 -26.00 -1.04
C LEU A 128 -14.53 -26.16 -2.47
N ASN A 129 -13.66 -25.94 -3.46
CA ASN A 129 -13.99 -26.05 -4.89
C ASN A 129 -14.43 -27.46 -5.32
N LYS A 130 -14.15 -28.51 -4.53
CA LYS A 130 -14.62 -29.88 -4.79
C LYS A 130 -16.11 -30.06 -4.53
N PHE A 131 -16.74 -29.18 -3.74
CA PHE A 131 -18.16 -29.28 -3.43
C PHE A 131 -19.01 -28.59 -4.52
N PRO A 132 -19.95 -29.30 -5.16
CA PRO A 132 -20.84 -28.70 -6.16
C PRO A 132 -21.63 -27.50 -5.62
N GLY A 133 -22.02 -27.54 -4.34
CA GLY A 133 -22.70 -26.43 -3.66
C GLY A 133 -21.88 -25.14 -3.67
N PHE A 134 -20.59 -25.22 -3.31
CA PHE A 134 -19.68 -24.08 -3.34
C PHE A 134 -19.43 -23.59 -4.77
N GLY A 135 -19.20 -24.50 -5.72
CA GLY A 135 -19.00 -24.14 -7.13
C GLY A 135 -20.21 -23.39 -7.72
N ASN A 136 -21.44 -23.84 -7.41
CA ASN A 136 -22.66 -23.14 -7.82
C ASN A 136 -22.83 -21.79 -7.11
N PHE A 137 -22.47 -21.72 -5.82
CA PHE A 137 -22.47 -20.48 -5.06
C PHE A 137 -21.56 -19.42 -5.69
N ILE A 138 -20.32 -19.78 -6.04
CA ILE A 138 -19.36 -18.85 -6.68
C ILE A 138 -19.82 -18.47 -8.09
N LYS A 139 -20.36 -19.39 -8.88
CA LYS A 139 -20.92 -19.06 -10.21
C LYS A 139 -22.07 -18.05 -10.14
N LYS A 140 -22.90 -18.13 -9.09
CA LYS A 140 -24.05 -17.24 -8.90
C LYS A 140 -23.66 -15.87 -8.36
N ASN A 141 -22.72 -15.82 -7.42
CA ASN A 141 -22.45 -14.61 -6.63
C ASN A 141 -21.10 -13.94 -6.96
N GLY A 142 -20.19 -14.67 -7.62
CA GLY A 142 -18.84 -14.21 -7.91
C GLY A 142 -18.77 -13.08 -8.93
N GLN A 143 -17.64 -12.37 -8.90
CA GLN A 143 -17.33 -11.25 -9.78
C GLN A 143 -16.22 -11.62 -10.77
N PRO A 144 -16.20 -11.04 -11.99
CA PRO A 144 -15.12 -11.27 -12.95
C PRO A 144 -13.78 -10.71 -12.47
N ILE A 145 -13.81 -9.62 -11.70
CA ILE A 145 -12.63 -8.96 -11.11
C ILE A 145 -12.64 -9.25 -9.62
N VAL A 146 -11.64 -10.00 -9.15
CA VAL A 146 -11.49 -10.38 -7.75
C VAL A 146 -10.82 -9.26 -6.95
N HIS A 147 -9.74 -8.68 -7.48
CA HIS A 147 -8.99 -7.62 -6.79
C HIS A 147 -8.62 -6.47 -7.72
N GLY A 148 -8.43 -5.29 -7.13
CA GLY A 148 -8.12 -4.05 -7.85
C GLY A 148 -9.38 -3.31 -8.36
N PRO A 149 -9.22 -2.37 -9.31
CA PRO A 149 -7.94 -1.97 -9.91
C PRO A 149 -7.03 -1.26 -8.90
N ILE A 150 -5.72 -1.43 -9.05
CA ILE A 150 -4.70 -0.57 -8.43
C ILE A 150 -4.07 0.25 -9.55
N VAL A 151 -4.01 1.57 -9.40
CA VAL A 151 -3.17 2.43 -10.25
C VAL A 151 -1.74 2.27 -9.76
N GLY A 152 -0.85 1.78 -10.63
CA GLY A 152 0.56 1.58 -10.33
C GLY A 152 1.39 2.78 -10.75
N HIS A 153 2.55 2.53 -11.37
CA HIS A 153 3.40 3.59 -11.89
C HIS A 153 2.67 4.43 -12.95
N THR A 154 2.65 5.74 -12.72
CA THR A 154 2.15 6.74 -13.65
C THR A 154 3.27 7.72 -13.97
N THR A 155 3.36 8.12 -15.23
CA THR A 155 4.28 9.15 -15.73
C THR A 155 3.44 10.31 -16.27
N SER A 156 4.06 11.27 -16.93
CA SER A 156 3.34 12.28 -17.69
C SER A 156 2.61 11.72 -18.92
N GLY A 157 3.08 10.60 -19.49
CA GLY A 157 2.58 10.03 -20.74
C GLY A 157 2.02 8.61 -20.65
N THR A 158 2.14 7.95 -19.50
CA THR A 158 1.75 6.55 -19.31
C THR A 158 1.11 6.30 -17.96
N ALA A 159 0.33 5.23 -17.87
CA ALA A 159 -0.25 4.74 -16.62
C ALA A 159 -0.31 3.21 -16.63
N LYS A 160 0.33 2.57 -15.65
CA LYS A 160 0.18 1.15 -15.39
C LYS A 160 -0.97 0.91 -14.43
N PHE A 161 -1.75 -0.13 -14.70
CA PHE A 161 -2.80 -0.62 -13.83
C PHE A 161 -2.47 -2.03 -13.36
N TRP A 162 -3.09 -2.46 -12.28
CA TRP A 162 -3.04 -3.83 -11.80
C TRP A 162 -4.44 -4.29 -11.43
N LEU A 163 -4.81 -5.51 -11.78
CA LEU A 163 -6.03 -6.16 -11.32
C LEU A 163 -5.88 -7.68 -11.32
N ARG A 164 -6.74 -8.37 -10.59
CA ARG A 164 -6.86 -9.84 -10.62
C ARG A 164 -8.22 -10.28 -11.11
N THR A 165 -8.25 -11.20 -12.06
CA THR A 165 -9.48 -11.80 -12.56
C THR A 165 -9.78 -13.13 -11.87
N PHE A 166 -11.04 -13.55 -11.88
CA PHE A 166 -11.46 -14.81 -11.23
C PHE A 166 -10.93 -16.05 -11.94
N GLN A 167 -10.75 -15.97 -13.26
CA GLN A 167 -10.25 -17.03 -14.11
C GLN A 167 -9.34 -16.42 -15.18
N ALA A 168 -8.77 -17.27 -16.04
CA ALA A 168 -8.01 -16.80 -17.18
C ALA A 168 -8.92 -15.97 -18.09
N SER A 169 -8.56 -14.69 -18.27
CA SER A 169 -9.36 -13.69 -18.98
C SER A 169 -8.44 -12.65 -19.62
N LYS A 170 -8.96 -11.98 -20.64
CA LYS A 170 -8.33 -10.79 -21.24
C LYS A 170 -8.79 -9.55 -20.49
N ALA A 171 -7.86 -8.79 -19.94
CA ALA A 171 -8.12 -7.55 -19.24
C ALA A 171 -7.56 -6.35 -20.01
N GLN A 172 -8.35 -5.30 -20.12
CA GLN A 172 -7.97 -4.04 -20.76
C GLN A 172 -8.59 -2.87 -20.01
N ILE A 173 -7.91 -1.73 -20.00
CA ILE A 173 -8.43 -0.48 -19.44
C ILE A 173 -8.98 0.36 -20.59
N VAL A 174 -10.21 0.85 -20.41
CA VAL A 174 -10.86 1.81 -21.31
C VAL A 174 -10.80 3.17 -20.61
N LEU A 175 -10.18 4.15 -21.24
CA LEU A 175 -9.94 5.46 -20.66
C LEU A 175 -10.62 6.56 -21.48
N SER A 176 -10.94 7.67 -20.82
CA SER A 176 -11.40 8.91 -21.45
C SER A 176 -11.02 10.12 -20.59
N GLU A 177 -10.96 11.30 -21.22
CA GLU A 177 -10.72 12.58 -20.52
C GLU A 177 -12.00 13.14 -19.87
N ASN A 178 -13.16 12.51 -20.11
CA ASN A 178 -14.43 12.91 -19.50
C ASN A 178 -15.25 11.71 -19.01
N LYS A 179 -16.17 11.97 -18.07
CA LYS A 179 -17.02 10.93 -17.44
C LYS A 179 -18.03 10.32 -18.40
N THR A 180 -18.32 10.97 -19.53
CA THR A 180 -19.25 10.49 -20.56
C THR A 180 -18.60 9.53 -21.55
N PHE A 181 -17.26 9.41 -21.54
CA PHE A 181 -16.48 8.56 -22.44
C PHE A 181 -16.68 8.94 -23.93
N ASP A 182 -16.76 10.24 -24.24
CA ASP A 182 -17.01 10.71 -25.62
C ASP A 182 -15.91 10.27 -26.60
N LYS A 183 -14.67 10.21 -26.11
CA LYS A 183 -13.52 9.67 -26.83
C LYS A 183 -12.82 8.66 -25.95
N GLU A 184 -12.88 7.40 -26.37
CA GLU A 184 -12.20 6.30 -25.69
C GLU A 184 -10.82 6.07 -26.29
N PHE A 185 -9.88 5.71 -25.42
CA PHE A 185 -8.63 5.09 -25.81
C PHE A 185 -8.33 3.94 -24.84
N PHE A 186 -7.47 3.03 -25.26
CA PHE A 186 -7.33 1.72 -24.62
C PHE A 186 -5.89 1.51 -24.19
N SER A 187 -5.70 0.86 -23.04
CA SER A 187 -4.42 0.24 -22.72
C SER A 187 -4.14 -0.94 -23.64
N GLU A 188 -2.96 -1.53 -23.50
CA GLU A 188 -2.74 -2.89 -23.97
C GLU A 188 -3.78 -3.87 -23.37
N GLU A 189 -4.10 -4.93 -24.10
CA GLU A 189 -4.91 -6.04 -23.60
C GLU A 189 -3.97 -7.12 -23.04
N VAL A 190 -4.17 -7.50 -21.77
CA VAL A 190 -3.32 -8.46 -21.07
C VAL A 190 -4.09 -9.73 -20.76
N GLN A 191 -3.56 -10.88 -21.15
CA GLN A 191 -4.10 -12.19 -20.81
C GLN A 191 -3.67 -12.58 -19.39
N THR A 192 -4.64 -12.81 -18.51
CA THR A 192 -4.39 -13.42 -17.19
C THR A 192 -4.41 -14.94 -17.29
N ASN A 193 -3.60 -15.60 -16.46
CA ASN A 193 -3.51 -17.04 -16.39
C ASN A 193 -2.96 -17.49 -15.03
N ARG A 194 -2.89 -18.80 -14.79
CA ARG A 194 -2.42 -19.35 -13.51
C ARG A 194 -0.98 -18.96 -13.16
N SER A 195 -0.06 -18.87 -14.12
CA SER A 195 1.34 -18.50 -13.82
C SER A 195 1.51 -17.04 -13.40
N SER A 196 0.60 -16.17 -13.83
CA SER A 196 0.50 -14.77 -13.35
C SER A 196 -0.39 -14.60 -12.11
N GLU A 197 -0.83 -15.69 -11.48
CA GLU A 197 -1.83 -15.67 -10.39
C GLU A 197 -3.13 -14.95 -10.78
N PHE A 198 -3.50 -15.09 -12.05
CA PHE A 198 -4.61 -14.41 -12.72
C PHE A 198 -4.55 -12.87 -12.62
N THR A 199 -3.35 -12.31 -12.50
CA THR A 199 -3.14 -10.86 -12.47
C THR A 199 -2.86 -10.31 -13.87
N ALA A 200 -3.38 -9.12 -14.15
CA ALA A 200 -3.06 -8.34 -15.34
C ALA A 200 -2.40 -7.04 -14.91
N LYS A 201 -1.43 -6.58 -15.72
CA LYS A 201 -0.80 -5.27 -15.53
C LYS A 201 -0.86 -4.40 -16.79
N PRO A 202 -2.05 -3.97 -17.25
CA PRO A 202 -2.16 -3.22 -18.50
C PRO A 202 -1.47 -1.85 -18.39
N ASN A 203 -0.68 -1.50 -19.40
CA ASN A 203 -0.08 -0.17 -19.59
C ASN A 203 -0.88 0.65 -20.61
N ALA A 204 -1.29 1.85 -20.22
CA ALA A 204 -1.83 2.86 -21.12
C ALA A 204 -0.72 3.85 -21.50
N GLU A 205 -0.65 4.23 -22.78
CA GLU A 205 0.37 5.11 -23.34
C GLU A 205 -0.27 6.27 -24.13
N GLY A 206 0.52 7.29 -24.45
CA GLY A 206 0.05 8.46 -25.20
C GLY A 206 -0.86 9.37 -24.39
N LEU A 207 -0.78 9.32 -23.06
CA LEU A 207 -1.52 10.19 -22.16
C LEU A 207 -0.91 11.61 -22.15
N ARG A 208 -1.70 12.58 -21.69
CA ARG A 208 -1.23 13.94 -21.48
C ARG A 208 -0.78 14.12 -20.04
N ALA A 209 0.27 14.92 -19.86
CA ALA A 209 0.78 15.28 -18.55
C ALA A 209 -0.30 15.94 -17.71
N ASN A 210 -0.25 15.71 -16.40
CA ASN A 210 -1.05 16.44 -15.41
C ASN A 210 -2.56 16.47 -15.71
N THR A 211 -3.10 15.37 -16.25
CA THR A 211 -4.47 15.29 -16.77
C THR A 211 -5.26 14.23 -15.99
N THR A 212 -6.47 14.58 -15.58
CA THR A 212 -7.42 13.63 -15.00
C THR A 212 -8.04 12.77 -16.10
N TYR A 213 -8.00 11.46 -15.91
CA TYR A 213 -8.63 10.48 -16.78
C TYR A 213 -9.66 9.67 -16.01
N PHE A 214 -10.77 9.38 -16.67
CA PHE A 214 -11.78 8.45 -16.21
C PHE A 214 -11.55 7.12 -16.89
N TYR A 215 -11.74 6.03 -16.16
CA TYR A 215 -11.53 4.71 -16.75
C TYR A 215 -12.54 3.67 -16.27
N LYS A 216 -12.74 2.68 -17.14
CA LYS A 216 -13.50 1.45 -16.91
C LYS A 216 -12.58 0.27 -17.19
N ILE A 217 -12.95 -0.89 -16.69
CA ILE A 217 -12.24 -2.14 -16.95
C ILE A 217 -13.05 -2.95 -17.96
N LYS A 218 -12.37 -3.55 -18.93
CA LYS A 218 -12.95 -4.46 -19.92
C LYS A 218 -12.38 -5.86 -19.67
N ILE A 219 -13.25 -6.83 -19.47
CA ILE A 219 -12.91 -8.24 -19.25
C ILE A 219 -13.55 -9.06 -20.37
N ASP A 220 -12.74 -9.82 -21.11
CA ASP A 220 -13.18 -10.70 -22.21
C ASP A 220 -14.12 -9.98 -23.19
N GLY A 221 -13.75 -8.76 -23.60
CA GLY A 221 -14.55 -7.94 -24.51
C GLY A 221 -15.67 -7.13 -23.85
N LYS A 222 -16.04 -7.41 -22.60
CA LYS A 222 -17.16 -6.76 -21.89
C LYS A 222 -16.68 -5.68 -20.92
N THR A 223 -17.09 -4.44 -21.18
CA THR A 223 -16.83 -3.29 -20.31
C THR A 223 -17.67 -3.38 -19.03
N GLN A 224 -17.03 -3.21 -17.89
CA GLN A 224 -17.67 -3.16 -16.57
C GLN A 224 -18.24 -1.75 -16.30
N ASN A 225 -19.30 -1.68 -15.50
CA ASN A 225 -20.06 -0.43 -15.32
C ASN A 225 -19.38 0.58 -14.37
N LYS A 226 -18.56 0.13 -13.42
CA LYS A 226 -17.91 1.03 -12.45
C LYS A 226 -16.90 1.92 -13.17
N VAL A 227 -17.05 3.23 -12.98
CA VAL A 227 -16.13 4.26 -13.47
C VAL A 227 -15.20 4.66 -12.34
N TYR A 228 -13.93 4.73 -12.64
CA TYR A 228 -12.85 5.17 -11.77
C TYR A 228 -12.20 6.43 -12.36
N GLU A 229 -11.36 7.10 -11.59
CA GLU A 229 -10.61 8.27 -12.04
C GLU A 229 -9.19 8.27 -11.48
N PHE A 230 -8.21 8.76 -12.23
CA PHE A 230 -6.85 8.99 -11.75
C PHE A 230 -6.25 10.21 -12.46
N ARG A 231 -5.08 10.67 -12.02
CA ARG A 231 -4.35 11.78 -12.64
C ARG A 231 -2.95 11.34 -13.05
N THR A 232 -2.55 11.65 -14.28
CA THR A 232 -1.16 11.48 -14.74
C THR A 232 -0.23 12.49 -14.07
N GLN A 233 1.06 12.18 -14.03
CA GLN A 233 2.03 13.02 -13.35
C GLN A 233 2.30 14.33 -14.13
N PRO A 234 2.79 15.37 -13.44
CA PRO A 234 3.52 16.45 -14.08
C PRO A 234 4.59 15.94 -15.05
N ALA A 235 4.90 16.75 -16.06
CA ALA A 235 5.98 16.45 -17.01
C ALA A 235 7.32 16.30 -16.30
N GLU A 236 8.01 15.19 -16.59
CA GLU A 236 9.34 14.88 -16.07
C GLU A 236 10.36 15.99 -16.41
N GLY A 237 11.22 16.33 -15.45
CA GLY A 237 12.22 17.39 -15.55
C GLY A 237 11.69 18.81 -15.53
N GLN A 238 10.38 19.03 -15.33
CA GLN A 238 9.79 20.36 -15.21
C GLN A 238 9.54 20.73 -13.75
N VAL A 239 9.79 21.99 -13.40
CA VAL A 239 9.44 22.52 -12.07
C VAL A 239 7.94 22.40 -11.81
N ASN A 240 7.56 22.03 -10.59
CA ASN A 240 6.16 21.87 -10.21
C ASN A 240 5.93 22.02 -8.70
N GLU A 241 4.65 21.95 -8.30
CA GLU A 241 4.25 21.69 -6.93
C GLU A 241 3.33 20.48 -6.89
N PHE A 242 3.73 19.47 -6.14
CA PHE A 242 3.03 18.19 -6.08
C PHE A 242 3.24 17.54 -4.71
N ALA A 243 2.37 16.59 -4.36
CA ALA A 243 2.40 15.94 -3.05
C ALA A 243 2.46 14.42 -3.18
N VAL A 244 3.34 13.77 -2.43
CA VAL A 244 3.35 12.31 -2.25
C VAL A 244 3.16 11.98 -0.78
N ALA A 245 2.48 10.88 -0.48
CA ALA A 245 2.47 10.32 0.87
C ALA A 245 3.37 9.09 0.92
N PHE A 246 3.86 8.77 2.11
CA PHE A 246 4.66 7.58 2.33
C PHE A 246 4.42 6.97 3.72
N GLY A 247 4.68 5.67 3.84
CA GLY A 247 4.78 5.00 5.12
C GLY A 247 4.88 3.49 5.03
N GLY A 248 5.10 2.85 6.18
CA GLY A 248 5.09 1.39 6.36
C GLY A 248 4.17 0.94 7.50
N GLY A 249 4.23 -0.35 7.84
CA GLY A 249 3.46 -0.90 8.96
C GLY A 249 1.97 -0.98 8.69
N ALA A 250 1.57 -1.57 7.56
CA ALA A 250 0.20 -1.71 7.10
C ALA A 250 -0.42 -3.08 7.50
N ALA A 251 -0.21 -3.50 8.75
CA ALA A 251 -0.80 -4.73 9.28
C ALA A 251 -2.32 -4.80 9.04
N TYR A 252 -2.84 -6.02 8.92
CA TYR A 252 -4.29 -6.22 8.85
C TYR A 252 -4.94 -5.93 10.22
N VAL A 253 -5.46 -4.71 10.36
CA VAL A 253 -6.25 -4.24 11.51
C VAL A 253 -7.53 -3.62 10.96
N PRO A 254 -8.63 -4.38 10.84
CA PRO A 254 -9.83 -3.95 10.13
C PRO A 254 -10.37 -2.59 10.54
N TRP A 255 -10.41 -2.30 11.85
CA TRP A 255 -10.92 -1.03 12.39
C TRP A 255 -9.98 0.17 12.17
N HIS A 256 -8.76 -0.02 11.67
CA HIS A 256 -7.87 1.05 11.22
C HIS A 256 -7.81 1.15 9.68
N SER A 257 -8.60 0.35 8.94
CA SER A 257 -8.61 0.41 7.47
C SER A 257 -9.09 1.76 6.93
N TYR A 258 -9.78 2.56 7.75
CA TYR A 258 -10.15 3.92 7.36
C TYR A 258 -8.94 4.85 7.13
N MET A 259 -7.73 4.45 7.52
CA MET A 259 -6.48 5.12 7.10
C MET A 259 -6.43 5.33 5.57
N TRP A 260 -6.91 4.37 4.78
CA TRP A 260 -6.92 4.50 3.33
C TRP A 260 -7.91 5.58 2.85
N ASN A 261 -9.02 5.78 3.56
CA ASN A 261 -9.96 6.89 3.30
C ASN A 261 -9.35 8.24 3.68
N THR A 262 -8.60 8.27 4.78
CA THR A 262 -7.86 9.47 5.20
C THR A 262 -6.86 9.86 4.13
N LEU A 263 -5.96 8.95 3.72
CA LEU A 263 -4.98 9.15 2.64
C LEU A 263 -5.62 9.66 1.35
N ASP A 264 -6.76 9.08 0.97
CA ASP A 264 -7.51 9.47 -0.22
C ASP A 264 -8.00 10.93 -0.21
N SER A 265 -8.21 11.51 0.98
CA SER A 265 -8.63 12.90 1.12
C SER A 265 -7.53 13.94 0.86
N HIS A 266 -6.26 13.52 0.72
CA HIS A 266 -5.12 14.43 0.56
C HIS A 266 -4.73 14.76 -0.89
N ASN A 267 -5.46 14.24 -1.89
CA ASN A 267 -5.22 14.52 -3.32
C ASN A 267 -3.74 14.33 -3.72
N LEU A 268 -3.25 13.10 -3.54
CA LEU A 268 -1.85 12.74 -3.69
C LEU A 268 -1.50 12.40 -5.14
N ASN A 269 -0.30 12.76 -5.56
CA ASN A 269 0.30 12.30 -6.81
C ASN A 269 0.71 10.82 -6.74
N ALA A 270 1.17 10.37 -5.58
CA ALA A 270 1.49 8.96 -5.33
C ALA A 270 1.48 8.64 -3.84
N MET A 271 1.30 7.36 -3.53
CA MET A 271 1.57 6.74 -2.24
C MET A 271 2.76 5.80 -2.37
N LEU A 272 3.78 6.04 -1.55
CA LEU A 272 4.96 5.19 -1.43
C LEU A 272 4.78 4.26 -0.22
N LEU A 273 4.65 2.97 -0.46
CA LEU A 273 4.64 1.99 0.61
C LEU A 273 6.06 1.44 0.80
N LEU A 274 6.63 1.68 1.98
CA LEU A 274 8.05 1.45 2.27
C LEU A 274 8.33 0.07 2.87
N GLY A 275 7.35 -0.83 2.80
CA GLY A 275 7.43 -2.15 3.38
C GLY A 275 6.47 -2.35 4.54
N ASP A 276 6.45 -3.56 5.08
CA ASP A 276 5.37 -4.06 5.94
C ASP A 276 4.00 -3.79 5.31
N ASN A 277 3.90 -3.98 3.99
CA ASN A 277 2.67 -3.78 3.23
C ASN A 277 1.58 -4.73 3.70
N VAL A 278 2.01 -5.91 4.14
CA VAL A 278 1.28 -6.91 4.90
C VAL A 278 2.24 -7.58 5.89
N TYR A 279 1.72 -8.45 6.77
CA TYR A 279 2.56 -9.20 7.71
C TYR A 279 2.34 -10.69 7.46
N ILE A 280 3.38 -11.35 7.00
CA ILE A 280 3.35 -12.73 6.51
C ILE A 280 4.05 -13.64 7.50
N ASP A 281 5.33 -13.39 7.78
CA ASP A 281 6.16 -14.10 8.77
C ASP A 281 6.39 -15.59 8.45
N TYR A 282 6.08 -16.00 7.22
CA TYR A 282 6.14 -17.39 6.74
C TYR A 282 6.63 -17.45 5.28
N PRO A 283 7.91 -17.10 5.01
CA PRO A 283 8.43 -16.98 3.65
C PRO A 283 8.44 -18.31 2.88
N GLU A 284 8.44 -19.45 3.56
CA GLU A 284 8.34 -20.79 2.95
C GLU A 284 6.95 -21.13 2.43
N TYR A 285 5.92 -20.34 2.76
CA TYR A 285 4.52 -20.63 2.44
C TYR A 285 3.90 -19.57 1.51
N PRO A 286 4.09 -19.67 0.17
CA PRO A 286 3.55 -18.72 -0.80
C PRO A 286 2.04 -18.50 -0.73
N ASP A 287 1.26 -19.52 -0.34
CA ASP A 287 -0.19 -19.39 -0.20
C ASP A 287 -0.59 -18.47 0.97
N ILE A 288 0.22 -18.46 2.05
CA ILE A 288 0.06 -17.55 3.20
C ILE A 288 0.43 -16.12 2.81
N GLN A 289 1.51 -15.95 2.04
CA GLN A 289 1.89 -14.65 1.48
C GLN A 289 0.74 -14.04 0.66
N ARG A 290 0.23 -14.82 -0.30
CA ARG A 290 -0.94 -14.44 -1.12
C ARG A 290 -2.15 -14.11 -0.25
N TYR A 291 -2.48 -14.97 0.71
CA TYR A 291 -3.59 -14.73 1.63
C TYR A 291 -3.47 -13.36 2.31
N CYS A 292 -2.32 -13.01 2.87
CA CYS A 292 -2.11 -11.72 3.53
C CYS A 292 -2.33 -10.52 2.58
N TYR A 293 -1.79 -10.58 1.36
CA TYR A 293 -2.05 -9.56 0.34
C TYR A 293 -3.53 -9.47 -0.04
N TYR A 294 -4.20 -10.62 -0.20
CA TYR A 294 -5.58 -10.70 -0.64
C TYR A 294 -6.54 -10.17 0.42
N ARG A 295 -6.24 -10.36 1.70
CA ARG A 295 -6.99 -9.75 2.80
C ARG A 295 -7.05 -8.23 2.67
N ARG A 296 -5.90 -7.58 2.42
CA ARG A 296 -5.82 -6.13 2.21
C ARG A 296 -6.54 -5.72 0.92
N GLN A 297 -6.27 -6.41 -0.19
CA GLN A 297 -6.89 -6.11 -1.49
C GLN A 297 -8.41 -6.31 -1.50
N SER A 298 -8.96 -7.09 -0.57
CA SER A 298 -10.40 -7.26 -0.38
C SER A 298 -11.05 -6.19 0.51
N LYS A 299 -10.28 -5.25 1.07
CA LYS A 299 -10.85 -4.14 1.87
C LYS A 299 -11.37 -3.02 0.96
N PRO A 300 -12.65 -2.61 1.09
CA PRO A 300 -13.22 -1.53 0.28
C PRO A 300 -12.40 -0.24 0.34
N GLU A 301 -11.93 0.15 1.53
CA GLU A 301 -11.17 1.37 1.76
C GLU A 301 -9.86 1.37 0.95
N PHE A 302 -9.13 0.25 0.99
CA PHE A 302 -7.91 0.10 0.19
C PHE A 302 -8.21 0.08 -1.31
N ARG A 303 -9.28 -0.61 -1.75
CA ARG A 303 -9.66 -0.69 -3.16
C ARG A 303 -10.04 0.68 -3.73
N ASP A 304 -10.82 1.46 -2.99
CA ASP A 304 -11.27 2.77 -3.47
C ASP A 304 -10.09 3.77 -3.50
N PHE A 305 -9.19 3.76 -2.53
CA PHE A 305 -7.95 4.56 -2.55
C PHE A 305 -7.01 4.15 -3.70
N SER A 306 -6.67 2.86 -3.78
CA SER A 306 -5.72 2.34 -4.77
C SER A 306 -6.21 2.44 -6.21
N SER A 307 -7.52 2.55 -6.44
CA SER A 307 -8.09 2.79 -7.76
C SER A 307 -7.92 4.22 -8.28
N ARG A 308 -7.45 5.16 -7.45
CA ARG A 308 -7.36 6.59 -7.80
C ARG A 308 -5.97 7.17 -7.61
N THR A 309 -5.28 6.73 -6.56
CA THR A 309 -3.93 7.20 -6.23
C THR A 309 -2.90 6.17 -6.70
N PRO A 310 -1.89 6.57 -7.51
CA PRO A 310 -0.76 5.71 -7.85
C PRO A 310 -0.07 5.14 -6.61
N ILE A 311 0.04 3.81 -6.53
CA ILE A 311 0.76 3.11 -5.46
C ILE A 311 2.05 2.52 -5.99
N LEU A 312 3.16 2.92 -5.37
CA LEU A 312 4.51 2.41 -5.60
C LEU A 312 5.00 1.77 -4.30
N SER A 313 5.54 0.55 -4.39
CA SER A 313 5.85 -0.24 -3.18
C SER A 313 7.21 -0.91 -3.27
N ILE A 314 7.89 -0.98 -2.12
CA ILE A 314 8.99 -1.91 -1.80
C ILE A 314 8.55 -2.75 -0.60
N TRP A 315 9.27 -3.83 -0.30
CA TRP A 315 9.03 -4.65 0.90
C TRP A 315 9.87 -4.20 2.08
N ASP A 316 9.49 -4.67 3.27
CA ASP A 316 10.40 -4.82 4.41
C ASP A 316 10.38 -6.27 4.90
N ASP A 317 10.82 -6.53 6.14
CA ASP A 317 10.96 -7.86 6.70
C ASP A 317 9.64 -8.63 6.73
N HIS A 318 8.52 -8.06 7.16
CA HIS A 318 7.27 -8.81 7.28
C HIS A 318 6.58 -9.16 5.95
N ASP A 319 7.03 -8.55 4.84
CA ASP A 319 6.69 -8.97 3.48
C ASP A 319 7.66 -10.04 2.94
N PHE A 320 8.93 -9.97 3.36
CA PHE A 320 10.03 -10.77 2.83
C PHE A 320 10.28 -12.09 3.59
N GLY A 321 10.17 -12.06 4.92
CA GLY A 321 10.42 -13.13 5.88
C GLY A 321 9.83 -12.80 7.26
N ASP A 322 10.59 -12.97 8.34
CA ASP A 322 10.21 -12.64 9.72
C ASP A 322 11.01 -11.42 10.25
N ASN A 323 10.84 -11.04 11.52
CA ASN A 323 11.51 -9.88 12.12
C ASN A 323 13.00 -9.76 11.77
N ASP A 324 13.41 -8.57 11.34
CA ASP A 324 14.78 -8.21 11.04
C ASP A 324 15.44 -9.09 9.94
N GLU A 325 14.65 -9.83 9.13
CA GLU A 325 15.13 -10.85 8.17
C GLU A 325 16.20 -10.31 7.20
N PHE A 326 17.13 -11.19 6.84
CA PHE A 326 18.14 -10.95 5.81
C PHE A 326 18.13 -12.07 4.76
N GLY A 327 18.18 -11.72 3.47
CA GLY A 327 18.16 -12.70 2.39
C GLY A 327 19.52 -13.33 2.06
N GLY A 328 20.62 -12.75 2.53
CA GLY A 328 21.98 -13.16 2.16
C GLY A 328 22.35 -12.83 0.70
N LYS A 329 23.65 -12.88 0.41
CA LYS A 329 24.22 -12.52 -0.91
C LYS A 329 23.78 -13.42 -2.07
N GLU A 330 23.46 -14.68 -1.79
CA GLU A 330 23.18 -15.68 -2.82
C GLU A 330 21.76 -15.52 -3.36
N ILE A 331 21.59 -15.59 -4.68
CA ILE A 331 20.32 -15.21 -5.31
C ILE A 331 19.16 -16.12 -4.88
N ASP A 332 19.34 -17.44 -4.92
CA ASP A 332 18.28 -18.42 -4.66
C ASP A 332 18.51 -19.18 -3.33
N THR A 333 19.28 -18.59 -2.40
CA THR A 333 19.48 -19.13 -1.05
C THR A 333 19.23 -18.04 0.00
N PRO A 334 18.32 -18.28 0.96
CA PRO A 334 17.44 -19.46 1.07
C PRO A 334 16.46 -19.63 -0.11
N LYS A 335 15.99 -20.87 -0.33
CA LYS A 335 15.20 -21.25 -1.51
C LYS A 335 13.87 -20.48 -1.64
N TRP A 336 13.38 -19.91 -0.55
CA TRP A 336 12.13 -19.16 -0.52
C TRP A 336 12.24 -17.74 -1.10
N LYS A 337 13.45 -17.17 -1.26
CA LYS A 337 13.63 -15.79 -1.77
C LYS A 337 12.98 -15.56 -3.12
N ARG A 338 13.20 -16.50 -4.04
CA ARG A 338 12.64 -16.43 -5.39
C ARG A 338 11.11 -16.49 -5.36
N PRO A 339 10.47 -17.49 -4.71
CA PRO A 339 9.03 -17.48 -4.49
C PRO A 339 8.47 -16.17 -3.89
N VAL A 340 9.10 -15.62 -2.85
CA VAL A 340 8.68 -14.34 -2.23
C VAL A 340 8.73 -13.20 -3.24
N TYR A 341 9.82 -13.11 -4.01
CA TYR A 341 9.96 -12.17 -5.12
C TYR A 341 8.84 -12.30 -6.16
N GLU A 342 8.52 -13.52 -6.59
CA GLU A 342 7.41 -13.74 -7.54
C GLU A 342 6.06 -13.29 -6.98
N VAL A 343 5.77 -13.66 -5.73
CA VAL A 343 4.50 -13.29 -5.08
C VAL A 343 4.39 -11.77 -4.98
N PHE A 344 5.42 -11.07 -4.50
CA PHE A 344 5.43 -9.62 -4.37
C PHE A 344 5.22 -8.94 -5.72
N ARG A 345 5.96 -9.37 -6.75
CA ARG A 345 5.81 -8.84 -8.11
C ARG A 345 4.37 -8.96 -8.59
N ASN A 346 3.65 -10.01 -8.23
CA ASN A 346 2.26 -10.18 -8.64
C ASN A 346 1.26 -9.31 -7.87
N GLN A 347 1.65 -8.45 -6.91
CA GLN A 347 0.72 -7.62 -6.13
C GLN A 347 0.74 -6.13 -6.48
N PHE A 348 1.72 -5.68 -7.27
CA PHE A 348 1.91 -4.27 -7.60
C PHE A 348 2.26 -4.08 -9.09
N ALA A 349 2.10 -2.86 -9.60
CA ALA A 349 2.53 -2.46 -10.93
C ALA A 349 3.60 -1.36 -10.86
N ASN A 350 4.73 -1.69 -10.23
CA ASN A 350 5.91 -0.82 -10.14
C ASN A 350 6.51 -0.51 -11.53
N PRO A 351 7.41 0.50 -11.65
CA PRO A 351 8.09 0.82 -12.90
C PRO A 351 8.83 -0.39 -13.48
N TYR A 352 9.60 -1.06 -12.64
CA TYR A 352 10.28 -2.33 -12.89
C TYR A 352 10.69 -2.97 -11.54
N TYR A 353 11.37 -4.11 -11.58
CA TYR A 353 11.80 -4.84 -10.38
C TYR A 353 13.28 -5.22 -10.48
N GLY A 354 14.13 -4.49 -9.76
CA GLY A 354 15.55 -4.73 -9.65
C GLY A 354 16.27 -4.86 -10.99
N GLY A 355 17.22 -5.78 -11.08
CA GLY A 355 17.86 -6.16 -12.34
C GLY A 355 17.15 -7.33 -13.04
N GLY A 356 15.84 -7.49 -12.84
CA GLY A 356 15.04 -8.58 -13.40
C GLY A 356 15.41 -9.95 -12.81
N ASP A 357 15.12 -11.04 -13.53
CA ASP A 357 15.33 -12.39 -12.99
C ASP A 357 16.81 -12.73 -12.75
N LYS A 358 17.73 -12.03 -13.45
CA LYS A 358 19.18 -12.16 -13.28
C LYS A 358 19.68 -11.56 -11.97
N ASN A 359 19.10 -10.44 -11.53
CA ASN A 359 19.40 -9.81 -10.25
C ASN A 359 18.07 -9.42 -9.59
N PRO A 360 17.34 -10.39 -9.02
CA PRO A 360 16.03 -10.16 -8.45
C PRO A 360 16.07 -9.24 -7.24
N GLY A 361 15.00 -8.48 -7.08
CA GLY A 361 14.73 -7.61 -5.94
C GLY A 361 13.72 -6.54 -6.36
N VAL A 362 13.26 -5.77 -5.40
CA VAL A 362 12.14 -4.83 -5.59
C VAL A 362 12.58 -3.38 -5.72
N TRP A 363 13.87 -3.13 -5.91
CA TRP A 363 14.38 -1.77 -6.08
C TRP A 363 14.09 -1.22 -7.47
N TYR A 364 13.86 0.09 -7.56
CA TYR A 364 13.65 0.80 -8.81
C TYR A 364 13.80 2.32 -8.62
N ASP A 365 13.90 3.06 -9.72
CA ASP A 365 13.79 4.52 -9.72
C ASP A 365 12.60 5.00 -10.56
N PHE A 366 12.11 6.19 -10.22
CA PHE A 366 11.13 6.94 -11.01
C PHE A 366 11.28 8.44 -10.74
N GLN A 367 10.61 9.24 -11.55
CA GLN A 367 10.63 10.70 -11.45
C GLN A 367 9.20 11.24 -11.46
N ILE A 368 8.93 12.25 -10.62
CA ILE A 368 7.72 13.08 -10.70
C ILE A 368 8.20 14.51 -10.81
N ALA A 369 7.75 15.23 -11.86
CA ALA A 369 8.25 16.57 -12.14
C ALA A 369 9.81 16.55 -12.21
N ASP A 370 10.48 17.43 -11.49
CA ASP A 370 11.93 17.50 -11.36
C ASP A 370 12.45 16.90 -10.05
N VAL A 371 11.80 15.85 -9.51
CA VAL A 371 12.23 15.14 -8.31
C VAL A 371 12.42 13.66 -8.61
N ASP A 372 13.62 13.15 -8.32
CA ASP A 372 14.00 11.76 -8.55
C ASP A 372 13.85 10.93 -7.26
N PHE A 373 13.25 9.75 -7.38
CA PHE A 373 13.03 8.82 -6.27
C PHE A 373 13.79 7.52 -6.53
N PHE A 374 14.58 7.08 -5.54
CA PHE A 374 15.37 5.84 -5.58
C PHE A 374 14.85 4.89 -4.51
N MET A 375 13.98 3.96 -4.91
CA MET A 375 13.35 2.98 -4.04
C MET A 375 14.30 1.81 -3.84
N LEU A 376 14.78 1.60 -2.61
CA LEU A 376 15.74 0.56 -2.27
C LEU A 376 15.04 -0.75 -1.87
N ASP A 377 15.82 -1.83 -1.93
CA ASP A 377 15.46 -3.16 -1.46
C ASP A 377 16.50 -3.46 -0.40
N CYS A 378 16.07 -3.41 0.85
CA CYS A 378 16.97 -3.58 1.96
C CYS A 378 16.90 -5.01 2.51
N ARG A 379 16.37 -6.00 1.80
CA ARG A 379 16.18 -7.37 2.35
C ARG A 379 16.80 -8.45 1.48
N TYR A 380 16.63 -8.38 0.14
CA TYR A 380 16.99 -9.50 -0.74
C TYR A 380 18.46 -9.89 -0.65
N TYR A 381 19.37 -8.92 -0.69
CA TYR A 381 20.81 -9.14 -0.65
C TYR A 381 21.45 -8.77 0.68
N ARG A 382 20.63 -8.39 1.68
CA ARG A 382 21.10 -8.06 3.02
C ARG A 382 21.86 -9.25 3.60
N GLU A 383 23.08 -9.03 4.05
CA GLU A 383 23.84 -10.00 4.83
C GLU A 383 23.46 -9.90 6.32
N PRO A 384 23.71 -10.94 7.14
CA PRO A 384 23.60 -10.83 8.58
C PRO A 384 24.33 -9.59 9.10
N SER A 385 23.70 -8.84 9.99
CA SER A 385 24.28 -7.61 10.51
C SER A 385 25.59 -7.86 11.27
N SER A 386 26.34 -6.79 11.50
CA SER A 386 27.59 -6.86 12.28
C SER A 386 27.38 -7.30 13.73
N ALA A 387 26.15 -7.23 14.25
CA ALA A 387 25.79 -7.71 15.58
C ALA A 387 25.39 -9.19 15.62
N ASP A 388 24.99 -9.78 14.48
CA ASP A 388 24.46 -11.15 14.39
C ASP A 388 25.49 -12.14 13.78
N GLY A 389 26.18 -11.74 12.70
CA GLY A 389 26.91 -12.70 11.84
C GLY A 389 28.43 -12.78 12.02
N ASN A 390 29.05 -12.04 12.94
CA ASN A 390 30.51 -11.83 12.96
C ASN A 390 31.10 -11.36 11.62
N ILE A 391 30.27 -10.80 10.72
CA ILE A 391 30.73 -10.21 9.46
C ILE A 391 31.23 -8.80 9.78
N ALA A 392 32.52 -8.55 9.55
CA ALA A 392 33.14 -7.28 9.90
C ALA A 392 32.54 -6.10 9.11
N ASN A 393 32.14 -6.34 7.86
CA ASN A 393 31.62 -5.32 6.93
C ASN A 393 30.44 -5.89 6.12
N PRO A 394 29.27 -6.10 6.75
CA PRO A 394 28.12 -6.67 6.05
C PRO A 394 27.52 -5.66 5.07
N GLN A 395 26.88 -6.17 4.03
CA GLN A 395 26.16 -5.37 3.03
C GLN A 395 24.66 -5.38 3.26
N MET A 396 24.02 -4.22 3.11
CA MET A 396 22.56 -4.03 3.12
C MET A 396 21.98 -4.28 1.72
N LEU A 397 22.56 -3.65 0.71
CA LEU A 397 22.03 -3.65 -0.67
C LEU A 397 22.68 -4.73 -1.56
N GLY A 398 23.88 -5.16 -1.19
CA GLY A 398 24.74 -5.94 -2.07
C GLY A 398 25.31 -5.10 -3.24
N PRO A 399 26.29 -5.65 -3.97
CA PRO A 399 27.11 -4.86 -4.90
C PRO A 399 26.35 -4.37 -6.12
N VAL A 400 25.39 -5.15 -6.64
CA VAL A 400 24.64 -4.81 -7.87
C VAL A 400 23.77 -3.59 -7.64
N GLN A 401 22.99 -3.59 -6.55
CA GLN A 401 22.10 -2.50 -6.22
C GLN A 401 22.87 -1.26 -5.74
N LEU A 402 23.94 -1.43 -4.96
CA LEU A 402 24.79 -0.31 -4.53
C LEU A 402 25.39 0.42 -5.76
N ASN A 403 25.88 -0.33 -6.75
CA ASN A 403 26.39 0.26 -7.98
C ASN A 403 25.28 0.96 -8.78
N TRP A 404 24.11 0.32 -8.91
CA TRP A 404 22.94 0.93 -9.55
C TRP A 404 22.56 2.26 -8.87
N LEU A 405 22.54 2.33 -7.54
CA LEU A 405 22.21 3.55 -6.80
C LEU A 405 23.20 4.67 -7.11
N LYS A 406 24.51 4.36 -7.08
CA LYS A 406 25.57 5.32 -7.39
C LYS A 406 25.48 5.86 -8.82
N GLU A 407 25.26 4.98 -9.80
CA GLU A 407 25.08 5.36 -11.20
C GLU A 407 23.87 6.26 -11.39
N LYS A 408 22.75 5.93 -10.73
CA LYS A 408 21.50 6.69 -10.80
C LYS A 408 21.62 8.07 -10.14
N LEU A 409 22.29 8.15 -9.00
CA LEU A 409 22.55 9.42 -8.31
C LEU A 409 23.47 10.34 -9.12
N LEU A 410 24.49 9.80 -9.81
CA LEU A 410 25.35 10.58 -10.71
C LEU A 410 24.62 11.09 -11.96
N ALA A 411 23.70 10.28 -12.50
CA ALA A 411 22.94 10.65 -13.69
C ALA A 411 21.78 11.61 -13.40
N SER A 412 21.35 11.70 -12.14
CA SER A 412 20.19 12.48 -11.70
C SER A 412 20.39 13.98 -11.94
N LYS A 413 19.35 14.61 -12.50
CA LYS A 413 19.25 16.05 -12.71
C LYS A 413 18.12 16.69 -11.90
N GLY A 414 17.43 15.90 -11.07
CA GLY A 414 16.34 16.39 -10.23
C GLY A 414 16.81 17.44 -9.22
N THR A 415 15.95 18.41 -8.97
CA THR A 415 16.08 19.43 -7.92
C THR A 415 16.19 18.77 -6.55
N PHE A 416 15.38 17.74 -6.30
CA PHE A 416 15.50 16.87 -5.14
C PHE A 416 15.77 15.42 -5.56
N LYS A 417 16.50 14.71 -4.71
CA LYS A 417 16.87 13.29 -4.84
C LYS A 417 16.45 12.57 -3.57
N VAL A 418 15.41 11.75 -3.67
CA VAL A 418 14.81 11.08 -2.53
C VAL A 418 15.30 9.63 -2.49
N ILE A 419 16.14 9.28 -1.53
CA ILE A 419 16.61 7.89 -1.34
C ILE A 419 15.70 7.23 -0.31
N VAL A 420 15.01 6.16 -0.72
CA VAL A 420 13.96 5.53 0.08
C VAL A 420 14.41 4.16 0.55
N SER A 421 14.56 3.99 1.85
CA SER A 421 14.88 2.70 2.49
C SER A 421 13.66 2.15 3.22
N SER A 422 13.56 0.83 3.39
CA SER A 422 12.53 0.26 4.27
C SER A 422 12.85 0.45 5.75
N VAL A 423 14.15 0.53 6.09
CA VAL A 423 14.65 0.67 7.47
C VAL A 423 15.37 2.00 7.72
N PRO A 424 15.47 2.48 8.97
CA PRO A 424 16.07 3.78 9.27
C PRO A 424 17.57 3.92 9.02
N TRP A 425 17.97 5.10 8.57
CA TRP A 425 19.34 5.57 8.36
C TRP A 425 19.98 6.14 9.62
N ALA A 426 19.21 6.83 10.44
CA ALA A 426 19.64 7.44 11.70
C ALA A 426 19.96 6.38 12.73
N TYR A 427 21.14 6.47 13.34
CA TYR A 427 21.56 5.49 14.34
C TYR A 427 20.73 5.54 15.62
N GLY A 428 20.09 6.68 15.92
CA GLY A 428 19.21 6.87 17.06
C GLY A 428 17.80 6.28 16.90
N ALA A 429 17.36 5.96 15.68
CA ALA A 429 15.99 5.54 15.39
C ALA A 429 15.58 4.18 16.00
N LYS A 430 16.55 3.32 16.32
CA LYS A 430 16.33 2.06 17.04
C LYS A 430 17.42 1.92 18.12
N SER A 431 17.00 2.05 19.38
CA SER A 431 17.91 2.10 20.53
C SER A 431 18.51 0.72 20.83
N GLY A 432 19.56 0.73 21.67
CA GLY A 432 20.17 -0.50 22.17
C GLY A 432 20.79 -1.39 21.08
N MET A 433 20.78 -2.71 21.31
CA MET A 433 21.31 -3.70 20.37
C MET A 433 20.38 -3.94 19.18
N ALA A 434 19.06 -3.81 19.39
CA ALA A 434 18.05 -3.97 18.33
C ALA A 434 18.34 -3.11 17.10
N GLY A 435 18.82 -1.87 17.29
CA GLY A 435 19.19 -1.03 16.15
C GLY A 435 20.35 -1.55 15.32
N ARG A 436 21.26 -2.32 15.91
CA ARG A 436 22.40 -2.91 15.20
C ARG A 436 22.05 -4.18 14.43
N PHE A 437 20.95 -4.85 14.79
CA PHE A 437 20.52 -6.05 14.09
C PHE A 437 19.87 -5.76 12.74
N ASP A 438 19.23 -4.61 12.59
CA ASP A 438 18.27 -4.40 11.50
C ASP A 438 18.44 -3.08 10.73
N THR A 439 18.68 -1.97 11.41
CA THR A 439 18.78 -0.66 10.73
C THR A 439 20.14 -0.49 10.05
N TRP A 440 20.31 0.61 9.29
CA TRP A 440 21.61 0.99 8.73
C TRP A 440 22.74 1.15 9.77
N ARG A 441 22.41 1.22 11.08
CA ARG A 441 23.37 1.15 12.19
C ARG A 441 24.17 -0.16 12.23
N GLY A 442 23.62 -1.25 11.72
CA GLY A 442 24.30 -2.54 11.54
C GLY A 442 25.26 -2.58 10.35
N TYR A 443 25.12 -1.64 9.41
CA TYR A 443 25.75 -1.62 8.08
C TYR A 443 26.56 -0.34 7.84
N LYS A 444 27.27 0.12 8.88
CA LYS A 444 27.90 1.45 8.94
C LYS A 444 28.85 1.73 7.78
N LYS A 445 29.60 0.73 7.31
CA LYS A 445 30.57 0.91 6.23
C LYS A 445 29.87 1.20 4.90
N GLU A 446 28.85 0.43 4.53
CA GLU A 446 28.09 0.67 3.30
C GLU A 446 27.28 1.98 3.37
N ARG A 447 26.70 2.30 4.54
CA ARG A 447 26.08 3.62 4.79
C ARG A 447 27.07 4.76 4.56
N LYS A 448 28.27 4.66 5.16
CA LYS A 448 29.33 5.66 5.00
C LYS A 448 29.76 5.77 3.53
N GLU A 449 29.91 4.65 2.84
CA GLU A 449 30.25 4.64 1.42
C GLU A 449 29.21 5.37 0.56
N ILE A 450 27.91 5.21 0.84
CA ILE A 450 26.86 5.98 0.15
C ILE A 450 26.98 7.47 0.49
N PHE A 451 27.16 7.83 1.76
CA PHE A 451 27.19 9.22 2.20
C PHE A 451 28.44 9.97 1.70
N ASP A 452 29.60 9.32 1.72
CA ASP A 452 30.85 9.84 1.19
C ASP A 452 30.73 10.02 -0.33
N PHE A 453 30.13 9.07 -1.04
CA PHE A 453 29.91 9.17 -2.48
C PHE A 453 29.07 10.41 -2.85
N LEU A 454 28.05 10.76 -2.06
CA LEU A 454 27.29 11.99 -2.25
C LEU A 454 28.20 13.22 -2.13
N ALA A 455 29.06 13.26 -1.11
CA ALA A 455 29.93 14.40 -0.85
C ALA A 455 31.05 14.54 -1.88
N GLU A 456 31.72 13.43 -2.24
CA GLU A 456 32.80 13.37 -3.22
C GLU A 456 32.35 13.85 -4.61
N ASN A 457 31.12 13.51 -4.99
CA ASN A 457 30.54 13.86 -6.29
C ASN A 457 29.69 15.15 -6.25
N LYS A 458 29.67 15.85 -5.12
CA LYS A 458 28.90 17.08 -4.90
C LYS A 458 27.42 16.94 -5.28
N ILE A 459 26.79 15.84 -4.88
CA ILE A 459 25.40 15.54 -5.19
C ILE A 459 24.50 16.30 -4.20
N GLU A 460 23.84 17.34 -4.70
CA GLU A 460 22.97 18.23 -3.94
C GLU A 460 21.50 17.79 -3.97
N GLY A 461 20.71 18.32 -3.02
CA GLY A 461 19.26 18.13 -2.94
C GLY A 461 18.83 16.75 -2.42
N VAL A 462 19.69 16.03 -1.70
CA VAL A 462 19.39 14.67 -1.23
C VAL A 462 18.62 14.71 0.09
N VAL A 463 17.54 13.94 0.16
CA VAL A 463 16.78 13.62 1.38
C VAL A 463 16.54 12.12 1.47
N LEU A 464 16.34 11.62 2.69
CA LEU A 464 16.18 10.20 2.97
C LEU A 464 14.76 9.91 3.46
N LEU A 465 14.15 8.81 3.03
CA LEU A 465 12.92 8.29 3.61
C LEU A 465 13.14 6.91 4.23
N SER A 466 12.39 6.61 5.29
CA SER A 466 12.39 5.30 5.96
C SER A 466 11.06 4.96 6.65
N ALA A 467 10.94 3.71 7.11
CA ALA A 467 9.81 3.22 7.90
C ALA A 467 10.28 2.30 9.06
N ASP A 468 9.71 1.09 9.21
CA ASP A 468 9.93 0.10 10.30
C ASP A 468 9.46 0.53 11.70
N ARG A 469 9.82 1.72 12.22
CA ARG A 469 9.77 1.94 13.69
C ARG A 469 8.40 2.19 14.32
N HIS A 470 7.29 1.97 13.62
CA HIS A 470 5.93 2.15 14.14
C HIS A 470 5.68 3.49 14.88
N ARG A 471 6.38 4.53 14.42
CA ARG A 471 6.17 5.95 14.75
C ARG A 471 6.68 6.79 13.58
N SER A 472 6.37 8.08 13.59
CA SER A 472 6.84 9.01 12.57
C SER A 472 7.87 9.93 13.17
N ASP A 473 9.04 10.03 12.55
CA ASP A 473 10.18 10.83 13.03
C ASP A 473 10.68 11.78 11.91
N LEU A 474 11.45 12.79 12.33
CA LEU A 474 12.35 13.53 11.46
C LEU A 474 13.72 13.58 12.13
N TRP A 475 14.74 13.17 11.39
CA TRP A 475 16.13 13.20 11.83
C TRP A 475 16.93 14.14 10.94
N LYS A 476 17.91 14.82 11.54
CA LYS A 476 18.93 15.61 10.87
C LYS A 476 20.28 14.99 11.17
N ILE A 477 20.76 14.20 10.22
CA ILE A 477 21.99 13.44 10.33
C ILE A 477 23.14 14.35 9.92
N GLU A 478 23.94 14.78 10.89
CA GLU A 478 25.15 15.54 10.63
C GLU A 478 26.21 14.66 9.97
N ARG A 479 26.98 15.23 9.04
CA ARG A 479 28.03 14.53 8.29
C ARG A 479 29.35 15.25 8.45
N GLU A 480 30.44 14.48 8.58
CA GLU A 480 31.80 15.05 8.61
C GLU A 480 32.14 15.79 7.31
N ASN A 481 31.66 15.28 6.17
CA ASN A 481 31.88 15.84 4.84
C ASN A 481 30.52 16.08 4.15
N GLY A 482 30.21 17.36 3.87
CA GLY A 482 28.99 17.78 3.17
C GLY A 482 27.88 18.31 4.10
N TYR A 483 26.74 18.66 3.49
CA TYR A 483 25.56 19.16 4.21
C TYR A 483 24.87 18.06 5.05
N PRO A 484 24.09 18.39 6.09
CA PRO A 484 23.32 17.40 6.84
C PRO A 484 22.28 16.69 5.96
N LEU A 485 22.06 15.39 6.17
CA LEU A 485 20.96 14.69 5.50
C LEU A 485 19.75 14.65 6.42
N TYR A 486 18.60 15.11 5.90
CA TYR A 486 17.33 14.94 6.58
C TYR A 486 16.73 13.57 6.24
N GLU A 487 16.36 12.82 7.26
CA GLU A 487 15.63 11.57 7.14
C GLU A 487 14.21 11.75 7.69
N LEU A 488 13.23 11.51 6.84
CA LEU A 488 11.82 11.56 7.18
C LEU A 488 11.31 10.12 7.30
N GLU A 489 10.92 9.72 8.50
CA GLU A 489 10.49 8.36 8.82
C GLU A 489 8.98 8.36 9.06
N SER A 490 8.25 7.40 8.48
CA SER A 490 6.81 7.25 8.74
C SER A 490 6.38 5.79 8.84
N SER A 491 6.03 5.39 10.05
CA SER A 491 5.31 4.16 10.39
C SER A 491 4.46 4.51 11.62
N LYS A 492 3.36 3.90 12.01
CA LYS A 492 2.56 2.81 11.49
C LYS A 492 1.36 3.37 10.71
N LEU A 493 1.15 2.86 9.50
CA LEU A 493 -0.06 3.19 8.72
C LEU A 493 -1.32 2.62 9.36
N VAL A 494 -1.35 1.31 9.61
CA VAL A 494 -2.55 0.60 10.08
C VAL A 494 -2.26 -0.25 11.32
N ASN A 495 -0.99 -0.63 11.50
CA ASN A 495 -0.51 -1.41 12.65
C ASN A 495 -0.80 -0.68 13.97
N THR A 496 -1.10 -1.41 15.05
CA THR A 496 -1.35 -0.86 16.38
C THR A 496 -0.16 -0.98 17.33
N HIS A 497 0.89 -1.73 16.99
CA HIS A 497 2.15 -1.73 17.73
C HIS A 497 2.78 -0.33 17.66
N THR A 498 3.33 0.18 18.76
CA THR A 498 3.95 1.51 18.81
C THR A 498 5.32 1.39 19.46
N HIS A 499 6.31 2.09 18.94
CA HIS A 499 7.55 2.35 19.66
C HIS A 499 7.57 3.76 20.26
N VAL A 500 8.24 3.90 21.40
CA VAL A 500 8.40 5.19 22.07
C VAL A 500 9.30 6.12 21.26
N CYS A 501 9.04 7.42 21.35
CA CYS A 501 9.95 8.46 20.90
C CYS A 501 11.27 8.38 21.68
N ILE A 502 12.39 8.17 20.99
CA ILE A 502 13.75 8.13 21.56
C ILE A 502 14.39 9.51 21.64
N ASP A 503 14.70 10.02 22.84
CA ASP A 503 15.42 11.29 22.98
C ASP A 503 16.86 11.18 22.42
N ASP A 504 17.16 11.99 21.40
CA ASP A 504 18.42 12.00 20.68
C ASP A 504 18.65 13.39 20.05
N PRO A 505 19.85 13.97 20.13
CA PRO A 505 20.14 15.31 19.59
C PRO A 505 19.99 15.43 18.06
N GLU A 506 20.07 14.33 17.30
CA GLU A 506 19.84 14.35 15.85
C GLU A 506 18.36 14.33 15.47
N ARG A 507 17.44 14.09 16.42
CA ARG A 507 16.00 14.02 16.13
C ARG A 507 15.34 15.39 16.31
N ILE A 508 14.62 15.83 15.28
CA ILE A 508 13.90 17.10 15.28
C ILE A 508 12.49 16.95 15.86
N LEU A 509 11.73 15.96 15.37
CA LEU A 509 10.35 15.72 15.82
C LEU A 509 10.05 14.21 15.85
N CYS A 510 9.02 13.85 16.62
CA CYS A 510 8.52 12.49 16.75
C CYS A 510 7.02 12.50 17.07
N TYR A 511 6.27 11.62 16.41
CA TYR A 511 4.86 11.37 16.66
C TYR A 511 4.59 9.87 16.75
N ASN A 512 3.95 9.42 17.83
CA ASN A 512 3.66 8.00 18.04
C ASN A 512 2.30 7.71 18.70
N GLU A 513 1.43 8.71 18.86
CA GLU A 513 0.17 8.55 19.59
C GLU A 513 -0.85 7.70 18.83
N LYS A 514 -1.06 8.00 17.55
CA LYS A 514 -1.99 7.28 16.67
C LYS A 514 -1.23 6.71 15.46
N CYS A 515 -1.91 5.88 14.68
CA CYS A 515 -1.44 5.57 13.33
C CYS A 515 -1.27 6.87 12.53
N SER A 516 -0.28 6.94 11.65
CA SER A 516 0.02 8.14 10.87
C SER A 516 0.66 7.80 9.52
N PHE A 517 0.70 8.79 8.64
CA PHE A 517 1.50 8.76 7.41
C PHE A 517 2.24 10.08 7.25
N GLY A 518 3.36 10.02 6.54
CA GLY A 518 4.13 11.18 6.14
C GLY A 518 3.63 11.71 4.80
N LYS A 519 3.44 13.02 4.69
CA LYS A 519 3.11 13.70 3.44
C LYS A 519 4.23 14.68 3.09
N LEU A 520 4.72 14.58 1.86
CA LEU A 520 5.80 15.38 1.29
C LEU A 520 5.23 16.26 0.21
N ILE A 521 5.35 17.58 0.37
CA ILE A 521 4.94 18.57 -0.62
C ILE A 521 6.22 19.20 -1.18
N PHE A 522 6.53 18.88 -2.43
CA PHE A 522 7.64 19.49 -3.14
C PHE A 522 7.13 20.73 -3.85
N ASN A 523 7.83 21.86 -3.69
CA ASN A 523 7.57 23.08 -4.45
C ASN A 523 8.88 23.58 -5.07
N THR A 524 9.12 23.15 -6.31
CA THR A 524 10.34 23.48 -7.07
C THR A 524 10.17 24.72 -7.96
N LYS A 525 8.99 25.37 -7.91
CA LYS A 525 8.74 26.66 -8.58
C LYS A 525 9.36 27.85 -7.84
N LEU A 526 9.72 27.66 -6.56
CA LEU A 526 10.28 28.72 -5.73
C LEU A 526 11.73 29.02 -6.14
N SER A 527 12.18 30.25 -5.88
CA SER A 527 13.59 30.64 -6.11
C SER A 527 14.55 29.82 -5.25
N ASP A 528 14.10 29.41 -4.06
CA ASP A 528 14.73 28.41 -3.22
C ASP A 528 13.71 27.29 -3.01
N PRO A 529 13.78 26.21 -3.80
CA PRO A 529 12.85 25.09 -3.74
C PRO A 529 12.71 24.52 -2.33
N THR A 530 11.51 24.05 -1.99
CA THR A 530 11.23 23.50 -0.67
C THR A 530 10.66 22.09 -0.74
N LEU A 531 11.03 21.27 0.23
CA LEU A 531 10.31 20.08 0.64
C LEU A 531 9.62 20.37 1.98
N HIS A 532 8.30 20.39 1.98
CA HIS A 532 7.49 20.51 3.19
C HIS A 532 6.99 19.13 3.62
N TYR A 533 7.37 18.71 4.82
CA TYR A 533 6.96 17.48 5.46
C TYR A 533 5.83 17.73 6.44
N GLU A 534 4.76 16.95 6.34
CA GLU A 534 3.67 16.93 7.29
C GLU A 534 3.49 15.49 7.82
N ILE A 535 3.28 15.34 9.12
CA ILE A 535 2.79 14.10 9.71
C ILE A 535 1.28 14.25 9.92
N TRP A 536 0.52 13.32 9.36
CA TRP A 536 -0.93 13.29 9.49
C TRP A 536 -1.36 12.05 10.25
N SER A 537 -2.16 12.23 11.29
CA SER A 537 -2.77 11.12 12.01
C SER A 537 -3.84 10.43 11.16
N ILE A 538 -4.16 9.20 11.51
CA ILE A 538 -5.24 8.42 10.91
C ILE A 538 -6.60 9.13 10.97
N ASP A 539 -6.80 10.03 11.94
CA ASP A 539 -8.02 10.84 12.12
C ASP A 539 -8.04 12.12 11.27
N ASN A 540 -7.12 12.26 10.31
CA ASN A 540 -6.98 13.42 9.44
C ASN A 540 -6.58 14.71 10.18
N GLU A 541 -5.75 14.57 11.21
CA GLU A 541 -5.19 15.69 11.96
C GLU A 541 -3.72 15.89 11.55
N LYS A 542 -3.34 17.09 11.11
CA LYS A 542 -1.91 17.42 10.96
C LYS A 542 -1.32 17.61 12.35
N VAL A 543 -0.41 16.73 12.74
CA VAL A 543 0.14 16.68 14.11
C VAL A 543 1.50 17.34 14.20
N GLU A 544 2.30 17.28 13.14
CA GLU A 544 3.64 17.85 13.06
C GLU A 544 3.94 18.31 11.64
N GLU A 545 4.82 19.29 11.49
CA GLU A 545 5.31 19.73 10.17
C GLU A 545 6.73 20.31 10.24
N TYR A 546 7.46 20.20 9.13
CA TYR A 546 8.80 20.77 8.99
C TYR A 546 9.09 21.13 7.52
N THR A 547 9.83 22.21 7.28
CA THR A 547 10.21 22.61 5.91
C THR A 547 11.71 22.55 5.74
N ILE A 548 12.16 21.80 4.72
CA ILE A 548 13.55 21.73 4.28
C ILE A 548 13.68 22.57 3.02
N LYS A 549 14.62 23.52 3.02
CA LYS A 549 14.97 24.32 1.84
C LYS A 549 16.09 23.67 1.06
N LEU A 550 16.07 23.81 -0.26
CA LEU A 550 17.14 23.30 -1.11
C LEU A 550 18.48 23.94 -0.76
N SER A 551 18.52 25.21 -0.33
CA SER A 551 19.74 25.87 0.14
C SER A 551 20.43 25.16 1.31
N GLU A 552 19.69 24.36 2.10
CA GLU A 552 20.26 23.56 3.20
C GLU A 552 20.90 22.26 2.70
N LEU A 553 20.66 21.89 1.43
CA LEU A 553 21.06 20.63 0.83
C LEU A 553 22.16 20.81 -0.25
N LYS A 554 23.08 21.76 -0.03
CA LYS A 554 24.13 22.16 -0.98
C LYS A 554 25.52 22.16 -0.35
N HIS A 555 26.56 22.09 -1.20
CA HIS A 555 27.96 22.07 -0.77
C HIS A 555 28.59 23.44 -0.57
#